data_AF-M2TXR3-F1
#
_entry.id   AF-M2TXR3-F1
#
_cell.length_a   1.000
_cell.length_b   1.000
_cell.length_c   1.000
_cell.angle_alpha   90.00
_cell.angle_beta   90.00
_cell.angle_gamma   90.00
#
_symmetry.space_group_name_H-M   'P 1'
#
loop_
_entity.id
_entity.type
_entity.pdbx_description
1 polymer ?
#
loop_
_entity_poly.entity_id
_entity_poly.type
_entity_poly.pdbx_seq_one_letter_code
_entity_poly.pdbx_strand_id
1 'polypeptide(L)'
;MSNLGGAGLGQKVQKPNPPERGSFPLDHDGECKSVMMSYLRCIKSHRGSNDPECRDLSKSYLSCRMDRNLMAPDSFKNLGFGDDSENLQTSQSQDQSKTRGA
;
A
#
# COMPACT_ATOMS: atom_id res chain seq x y z
N MET A 1 -48.39 -0.03 36.37
CA MET A 1 -48.35 1.35 35.85
C MET A 1 -47.29 1.40 34.77
N SER A 2 -47.71 1.56 33.52
CA SER A 2 -46.85 1.70 32.36
C SER A 2 -46.29 3.12 32.26
N ASN A 3 -45.00 3.27 31.96
CA ASN A 3 -44.30 4.46 31.43
C ASN A 3 -43.01 3.92 30.77
N LEU A 4 -42.89 3.82 29.43
CA LEU A 4 -42.64 4.83 28.38
C LEU A 4 -41.23 5.46 28.39
N GLY A 5 -40.50 5.24 27.28
CA GLY A 5 -39.30 5.99 26.84
C GLY A 5 -38.04 5.10 26.82
N GLY A 6 -37.56 4.56 25.71
CA GLY A 6 -37.24 5.25 24.46
C GLY A 6 -35.73 5.44 24.37
N ALA A 7 -34.95 4.37 24.14
CA ALA A 7 -33.50 4.42 24.01
C ALA A 7 -33.00 3.53 22.86
N GLY A 8 -33.61 3.68 21.68
CA GLY A 8 -32.97 3.28 20.43
C GLY A 8 -32.15 4.47 19.94
N LEU A 9 -30.91 4.60 20.42
CA LEU A 9 -29.95 5.55 19.86
C LEU A 9 -29.64 5.11 18.43
N GLY A 10 -30.48 5.55 17.49
CA GLY A 10 -30.16 5.56 16.07
C GLY A 10 -28.93 6.41 15.90
N GLN A 11 -27.77 5.75 15.82
CA GLN A 11 -26.53 6.38 15.41
C GLN A 11 -26.76 6.91 14.00
N LYS A 12 -27.14 8.18 13.91
CA LYS A 12 -27.14 8.92 12.65
C LYS A 12 -25.73 8.74 12.10
N VAL A 13 -25.59 7.99 11.01
CA VAL A 13 -24.36 7.94 10.23
C VAL A 13 -24.19 9.35 9.66
N GLN A 14 -23.60 10.23 10.47
CA GLN A 14 -23.16 11.53 10.04
C GLN A 14 -22.08 11.25 9.01
N LYS A 15 -22.38 11.52 7.74
CA LYS A 15 -21.34 11.57 6.72
C LYS A 15 -20.37 12.65 7.22
N PRO A 16 -19.13 12.29 7.59
CA PRO A 16 -18.20 13.26 8.11
C PRO A 16 -18.02 14.35 7.05
N ASN A 17 -18.16 15.61 7.46
CA ASN A 17 -17.84 16.73 6.60
C ASN A 17 -16.32 16.68 6.28
N PRO A 18 -15.92 16.80 5.00
CA PRO A 18 -14.49 16.88 4.64
C PRO A 18 -13.91 18.11 5.36
N PRO A 19 -12.80 18.03 6.13
CA PRO A 19 -11.58 17.23 5.93
C PRO A 19 -11.26 16.23 7.07
N GLU A 20 -12.22 15.95 7.94
CA GLU A 20 -12.05 15.12 9.16
C GLU A 20 -11.70 13.65 8.87
N ARG A 21 -11.87 13.19 7.62
CA ARG A 21 -11.44 11.86 7.16
C ARG A 21 -10.12 11.88 6.40
N GLY A 22 -9.30 12.91 6.59
CA GLY A 22 -7.89 12.97 6.20
C GLY A 22 -7.60 12.34 4.84
N SER A 23 -7.49 13.16 3.79
CA SER A 23 -6.44 12.89 2.82
C SER A 23 -5.16 12.79 3.64
N PHE A 24 -4.74 11.55 3.92
CA PHE A 24 -3.65 11.27 4.83
C PHE A 24 -2.50 12.21 4.43
N PRO A 25 -1.78 12.83 5.37
CA PRO A 25 -0.66 13.73 5.06
C PRO A 25 0.43 13.14 4.13
N LEU A 26 0.34 11.87 3.71
CA LEU A 26 1.14 11.24 2.64
C LEU A 26 0.61 11.49 1.21
N ASP A 27 -0.61 11.98 1.01
CA ASP A 27 -1.12 12.35 -0.32
C ASP A 27 -0.95 13.85 -0.53
N HIS A 28 0.29 14.32 -0.36
CA HIS A 28 0.64 15.74 -0.27
C HIS A 28 0.16 16.53 -1.52
N ASP A 29 0.23 15.95 -2.72
CA ASP A 29 -0.21 16.61 -3.96
C ASP A 29 -0.72 15.63 -5.05
N GLY A 30 -0.87 14.34 -4.71
CA GLY A 30 -1.27 13.31 -5.69
C GLY A 30 -0.22 13.02 -6.77
N GLU A 31 1.07 13.20 -6.48
CA GLU A 31 2.22 13.01 -7.39
C GLU A 31 2.20 11.64 -8.11
N CYS A 32 1.82 10.57 -7.40
CA CYS A 32 1.79 9.20 -7.94
C CYS A 32 0.39 8.76 -8.44
N LYS A 33 -0.58 9.68 -8.47
CA LYS A 33 -1.99 9.37 -8.81
C LYS A 33 -2.15 8.88 -10.25
N SER A 34 -1.33 9.38 -11.18
CA SER A 34 -1.36 8.96 -12.59
C SER A 34 -1.10 7.45 -12.74
N VAL A 35 -0.04 6.95 -12.10
CA VAL A 35 0.34 5.53 -12.12
C VAL A 35 -0.68 4.68 -11.37
N MET A 36 -1.19 5.18 -10.23
CA MET A 36 -2.27 4.52 -9.48
C MET A 36 -3.52 4.31 -10.33
N MET A 37 -3.95 5.34 -11.09
CA MET A 37 -5.11 5.25 -11.98
C MET A 37 -4.91 4.20 -13.08
N SER A 38 -3.69 4.10 -13.64
CA SER A 38 -3.36 3.07 -14.62
C SER A 38 -3.42 1.67 -14.03
N TYR A 39 -2.88 1.46 -12.82
CA TYR A 39 -2.99 0.20 -12.10
C TYR A 39 -4.45 -0.20 -11.83
N LEU A 40 -5.26 0.71 -11.31
CA LEU A 40 -6.68 0.45 -11.04
C LEU A 40 -7.45 0.16 -12.33
N ARG A 41 -7.10 0.83 -13.44
CA ARG A 41 -7.68 0.55 -14.75
C ARG A 41 -7.33 -0.86 -15.22
N CYS A 42 -6.08 -1.28 -15.03
CA CYS A 42 -5.60 -2.63 -15.35
C CYS A 42 -6.39 -3.68 -14.54
N ILE A 43 -6.40 -3.60 -13.22
CA ILE A 43 -7.15 -4.56 -12.39
C ILE A 43 -8.64 -4.61 -12.79
N LYS A 44 -9.24 -3.46 -13.12
CA LYS A 44 -10.62 -3.40 -13.58
C LYS A 44 -10.82 -4.06 -14.95
N SER A 45 -9.90 -3.93 -15.90
CA SER A 45 -9.99 -4.60 -17.20
C SER A 45 -9.81 -6.11 -17.08
N HIS A 46 -8.97 -6.57 -16.16
CA HIS A 46 -8.69 -7.98 -15.89
C HIS A 46 -9.67 -8.62 -14.90
N ARG A 47 -10.85 -8.02 -14.69
CA ARG A 47 -11.92 -8.52 -13.79
C ARG A 47 -11.46 -8.78 -12.34
N GLY A 48 -10.48 -8.02 -11.86
CA GLY A 48 -9.91 -8.19 -10.53
C GLY A 48 -8.72 -9.15 -10.48
N SER A 49 -8.31 -9.75 -11.60
CA SER A 49 -7.12 -10.60 -11.66
C SER A 49 -5.85 -9.77 -11.60
N ASN A 50 -4.87 -10.24 -10.84
CA ASN A 50 -3.54 -9.64 -10.75
C ASN A 50 -2.63 -10.20 -11.84
N ASP A 51 -2.91 -9.82 -13.08
CA ASP A 51 -2.11 -10.22 -14.23
C ASP A 51 -0.71 -9.56 -14.16
N PRO A 52 0.33 -10.16 -14.76
CA PRO A 52 1.71 -9.66 -14.67
C PRO A 52 1.85 -8.20 -15.13
N GLU A 53 1.09 -7.79 -16.13
CA GLU A 53 1.03 -6.40 -16.58
C GLU A 53 0.52 -5.44 -15.49
N CYS A 54 -0.48 -5.85 -14.70
CA CYS A 54 -0.96 -5.05 -13.57
C CYS A 54 0.03 -5.07 -12.40
N ARG A 55 0.82 -6.14 -12.26
CA ARG A 55 1.88 -6.25 -11.26
C ARG A 55 3.03 -5.27 -11.56
N ASP A 56 3.38 -5.07 -12.83
CA ASP A 56 4.36 -4.05 -13.22
C ASP A 56 3.89 -2.63 -12.88
N LEU A 57 2.61 -2.35 -13.11
CA LEU A 57 2.00 -1.06 -12.77
C LEU A 57 1.97 -0.81 -11.26
N SER A 58 1.69 -1.83 -10.44
CA SER A 58 1.73 -1.68 -8.97
C SER A 58 3.17 -1.52 -8.45
N LYS A 59 4.15 -2.18 -9.07
CA LYS A 59 5.57 -1.97 -8.75
C LYS A 59 6.01 -0.53 -9.03
N SER A 60 5.64 0.01 -10.19
CA SER A 60 5.91 1.42 -10.55
C SER A 60 5.22 2.39 -9.58
N TYR A 61 3.98 2.11 -9.18
CA TYR A 61 3.26 2.94 -8.21
C TYR A 61 3.98 2.99 -6.86
N LEU A 62 4.44 1.85 -6.35
CA LEU A 62 5.17 1.79 -5.08
C LEU A 62 6.55 2.45 -5.16
N SER A 63 7.25 2.29 -6.29
CA SER A 63 8.51 3.01 -6.56
C SER A 63 8.31 4.52 -6.45
N CYS A 64 7.29 5.06 -7.12
CA CYS A 64 6.98 6.48 -7.08
C CYS A 64 6.76 6.98 -5.64
N ARG A 65 6.09 6.18 -4.79
CA ARG A 65 5.86 6.56 -3.39
C ARG A 65 7.16 6.55 -2.57
N MET A 66 8.08 5.63 -2.82
CA MET A 66 9.40 5.62 -2.17
C MET A 66 10.24 6.80 -2.63
N ASP A 67 10.30 7.07 -3.94
CA ASP A 67 11.10 8.15 -4.54
C ASP A 67 10.67 9.54 -4.05
N ARG A 68 9.36 9.70 -3.80
CA ARG A 68 8.79 10.96 -3.31
C ARG A 68 8.70 11.04 -1.79
N ASN A 69 9.34 10.10 -1.07
CA ASN A 69 9.29 10.01 0.38
C ASN A 69 7.86 9.97 0.95
N LEU A 70 6.90 9.48 0.16
CA LEU A 70 5.50 9.26 0.56
C LEU A 70 5.32 7.89 1.23
N MET A 71 6.38 7.08 1.29
CA MET A 71 6.47 5.79 1.95
C MET A 71 7.93 5.54 2.33
N ALA A 72 8.17 4.82 3.43
CA ALA A 72 9.52 4.38 3.77
C ALA A 72 10.06 3.48 2.65
N PRO A 73 11.34 3.61 2.28
CA PRO A 73 11.96 2.72 1.29
C PRO A 73 12.00 1.30 1.84
N ASP A 74 11.42 0.35 1.10
CA ASP A 74 11.43 -1.08 1.43
C ASP A 74 11.75 -1.89 0.17
N SER A 75 12.21 -3.12 0.36
CA SER A 75 12.50 -4.02 -0.74
C SER A 75 11.20 -4.51 -1.39
N PHE A 76 11.19 -4.59 -2.72
CA PHE A 76 10.07 -5.12 -3.49
C PHE A 76 9.69 -6.56 -3.07
N LYS A 77 10.64 -7.34 -2.58
CA LYS A 77 10.41 -8.69 -2.03
C LYS A 77 9.47 -8.67 -0.83
N ASN A 78 9.67 -7.74 0.11
CA ASN A 78 8.80 -7.58 1.29
C ASN A 78 7.40 -7.06 0.91
N LEU A 79 7.31 -6.34 -0.21
CA LEU A 79 6.07 -5.78 -0.73
C LEU A 79 5.27 -6.77 -1.61
N GLY A 80 5.68 -8.05 -1.68
CA GLY A 80 4.99 -9.08 -2.46
C GLY A 80 5.36 -9.14 -3.95
N PHE A 81 6.40 -8.40 -4.36
CA PHE A 81 6.98 -8.43 -5.70
C PHE A 81 8.24 -9.32 -5.78
N GLY A 82 8.44 -10.20 -4.80
CA GLY A 82 9.37 -11.30 -4.96
C GLY A 82 8.87 -12.19 -6.09
N ASP A 83 9.54 -12.17 -7.24
CA ASP A 83 9.37 -13.22 -8.23
C ASP A 83 9.91 -14.52 -7.65
N ASP A 84 9.19 -15.62 -7.90
CA ASP A 84 9.62 -16.99 -7.60
C ASP A 84 10.93 -17.40 -8.32
N SER A 85 11.54 -16.47 -9.07
CA SER A 85 12.86 -16.60 -9.71
C SER A 85 14.04 -16.30 -8.76
N GLU A 86 13.79 -15.73 -7.57
CA GLU A 86 14.82 -15.52 -6.53
C GLU A 86 14.87 -16.63 -5.46
N ASN A 87 14.45 -17.87 -5.78
CA ASN A 87 14.82 -19.02 -4.96
C ASN A 87 16.24 -19.55 -5.30
N LEU A 88 16.93 -18.99 -6.30
CA LEU A 88 18.23 -19.52 -6.70
C LEU A 88 19.46 -18.73 -6.24
N GLN A 89 19.38 -17.48 -5.78
CA GLN A 89 20.62 -16.68 -5.53
C GLN A 89 20.57 -15.63 -4.40
N THR A 90 19.96 -15.92 -3.25
CA THR A 90 20.23 -15.08 -2.05
C THR A 90 20.34 -15.93 -0.78
N SER A 91 21.27 -16.88 -0.81
CA SER A 91 21.86 -17.50 0.39
C SER A 91 23.22 -16.91 0.75
N GLN A 92 23.59 -15.73 0.23
CA GLN A 92 24.90 -15.14 0.50
C GLN A 92 24.80 -13.63 0.57
N SER A 93 24.63 -13.06 1.77
CA SER A 93 25.13 -11.73 2.16
C SER A 93 24.77 -11.39 3.62
N GLN A 94 24.98 -12.30 4.59
CA GLN A 94 25.14 -11.93 6.01
C GLN A 94 26.06 -12.95 6.73
N ASP A 95 27.30 -13.11 6.26
CA ASP A 95 28.39 -13.62 7.10
C ASP A 95 29.74 -13.13 6.56
N GLN A 96 30.28 -12.06 7.16
CA GLN A 96 31.72 -11.84 7.42
C GLN A 96 31.94 -10.37 7.80
N SER A 97 31.78 -10.07 9.08
CA SER A 97 32.36 -8.87 9.69
C SER A 97 32.69 -9.14 11.16
N LYS A 98 33.47 -10.20 11.45
CA LYS A 98 34.21 -10.27 12.73
C LYS A 98 35.36 -11.30 12.77
N THR A 99 36.32 -11.23 11.84
CA THR A 99 37.68 -11.71 12.13
C THR A 99 38.70 -10.75 11.53
N ARG A 100 39.40 -9.99 12.39
CA ARG A 100 40.79 -9.50 12.26
C ARG A 100 41.08 -8.43 13.30
N GLY A 101 42.23 -8.57 13.97
CA GLY A 101 42.76 -7.69 15.02
C GLY A 101 43.05 -8.52 16.27
N ALA A 102 44.05 -9.40 16.22
CA ALA A 102 45.44 -9.12 16.58
C ALA A 102 45.61 -8.98 18.10
#